data_AF-A0A2A7D3Y5-F1
#
_entry.id   AF-A0A2A7D3Y5-F1
#
_cell.length_a   1.000
_cell.length_b   1.000
_cell.length_c   1.000
_cell.angle_alpha   90.00
_cell.angle_beta   90.00
_cell.angle_gamma   90.00
#
_symmetry.space_group_name_H-M   'P 1'
#
loop_
_entity.id
_entity.type
_entity.pdbx_description
1 polymer ?
#
loop_
_entity_poly.entity_id
_entity_poly.type
_entity_poly.pdbx_seq_one_letter_code
_entity_poly.pdbx_strand_id
1 'polypeptide(L)'
;MYKHKVIKWFLCLLIFSFLIVISKTFWSNTDTIETSNIPSNSETIILSKTFKTTNHLSEMVEEADLILLGKYGDLHSKWNMVNNSSHGIQGEDVEGHLFNFYVKEILKGDSVENKILINHRYSETLVLEESNEVTDDNGIILKGATKVFTKKVENKDPLYIEPQSGDIYIVFLKENSKLGHFYPALEPFMIQFDIRSVAHLKSNLIDWDKNKYKYKYEAKVKEKIFYIENEIDSTIKDNISGKKLKDIKDFVKRTSTIK
;
A
#
# COMPACT_ATOMS: atom_id res chain seq x y z
N MET A 1 -27.99 -22.10 73.18
CA MET A 1 -27.45 -20.74 73.08
C MET A 1 -27.03 -20.45 71.64
N TYR A 2 -27.97 -19.89 70.88
CA TYR A 2 -27.94 -19.72 69.43
C TYR A 2 -27.27 -18.38 69.06
N LYS A 3 -25.93 -18.25 69.12
CA LYS A 3 -25.28 -16.95 68.84
C LYS A 3 -23.95 -16.97 68.08
N HIS A 4 -23.53 -18.09 67.46
CA HIS A 4 -22.26 -18.12 66.71
C HIS A 4 -22.32 -18.55 65.24
N LYS A 5 -23.50 -18.85 64.67
CA LYS A 5 -23.61 -19.19 63.23
C LYS A 5 -24.04 -18.04 62.32
N VAL A 6 -24.55 -16.93 62.85
CA VAL A 6 -25.05 -15.80 62.02
C VAL A 6 -23.93 -14.82 61.62
N ILE A 7 -22.84 -14.77 62.38
CA ILE A 7 -21.72 -13.84 62.15
C ILE A 7 -20.81 -14.26 60.98
N LYS A 8 -20.72 -15.57 60.66
CA LYS A 8 -19.91 -16.03 59.52
C LYS A 8 -20.58 -15.82 58.15
N TRP A 9 -21.91 -15.68 58.09
CA TRP A 9 -22.62 -15.43 56.83
C TRP A 9 -22.69 -13.93 56.48
N PHE A 10 -22.73 -13.05 57.48
CA PHE A 10 -22.69 -11.60 57.25
C PHE A 10 -21.32 -11.10 56.79
N LEU A 11 -20.22 -11.74 57.21
CA LEU A 11 -18.86 -11.36 56.81
C LEU A 11 -18.55 -11.71 55.35
N CYS A 12 -19.11 -12.82 54.82
CA CYS A 12 -18.94 -13.18 53.40
C CYS A 12 -19.76 -12.28 52.45
N LEU A 13 -20.93 -11.79 52.90
CA LEU A 13 -21.75 -10.86 52.10
C LEU A 13 -21.14 -9.45 51.99
N LEU A 14 -20.42 -8.99 53.02
CA LEU A 14 -19.71 -7.71 52.99
C LEU A 14 -18.43 -7.72 52.12
N ILE A 15 -17.75 -8.87 52.02
CA ILE A 15 -16.56 -9.01 51.15
C ILE A 15 -16.97 -9.11 49.67
N PHE A 16 -18.15 -9.67 49.37
CA PHE A 16 -18.64 -9.77 47.98
C PHE A 16 -19.22 -8.45 47.46
N SER A 17 -19.80 -7.60 48.32
CA SER A 17 -20.27 -6.27 47.91
C SER A 17 -19.13 -5.26 47.73
N PHE A 18 -18.01 -5.40 48.44
CA PHE A 18 -16.84 -4.54 48.23
C PHE A 18 -16.07 -4.85 46.92
N LEU A 19 -16.15 -6.08 46.41
CA LEU A 19 -15.58 -6.48 45.11
C LEU A 19 -16.40 -6.00 43.89
N ILE A 20 -17.68 -5.64 44.09
CA ILE A 20 -18.54 -5.10 43.01
C ILE A 20 -18.43 -3.56 42.93
N VAL A 21 -17.89 -2.88 43.96
CA VAL A 21 -17.73 -1.43 43.94
C VAL A 21 -16.34 -0.98 43.42
N ILE A 22 -15.35 -1.87 43.36
CA ILE A 22 -14.04 -1.58 42.73
C ILE A 22 -14.07 -1.86 41.20
N SER A 23 -15.08 -2.57 40.70
CA SER A 23 -15.23 -2.87 39.26
C SER A 23 -16.08 -1.86 38.48
N LYS A 24 -16.50 -0.73 39.09
CA LYS A 24 -17.27 0.32 38.39
C LYS A 24 -16.61 1.70 38.32
N THR A 25 -15.38 1.87 38.80
CA THR A 25 -14.63 3.14 38.70
C THR A 25 -13.34 3.05 37.90
N PHE A 26 -13.10 1.94 37.20
CA PHE A 26 -11.94 1.78 36.30
C PHE A 26 -12.32 1.41 34.86
N TRP A 27 -13.51 1.79 34.42
CA TRP A 27 -13.89 1.81 33.01
C TRP A 27 -14.77 3.03 32.73
N SER A 28 -14.25 4.21 33.09
CA SER A 28 -14.48 5.37 32.25
C SER A 28 -13.59 5.15 31.03
N ASN A 29 -14.19 4.68 29.94
CA ASN A 29 -13.74 5.07 28.61
C ASN A 29 -13.74 6.59 28.60
N THR A 30 -12.64 7.16 29.05
CA THR A 30 -12.13 8.32 28.34
C THR A 30 -11.85 7.76 26.97
N ASP A 31 -12.75 8.05 26.03
CA ASP A 31 -12.30 8.38 24.69
C ASP A 31 -11.32 9.53 24.90
N THR A 32 -10.07 9.19 25.25
CA THR A 32 -8.95 9.91 24.70
C THR A 32 -9.13 9.74 23.21
N ILE A 33 -9.92 10.65 22.63
CA ILE A 33 -9.53 11.28 21.39
C ILE A 33 -8.06 11.56 21.63
N GLU A 34 -7.20 10.73 21.04
CA GLU A 34 -5.85 11.16 20.74
C GLU A 34 -6.06 12.44 19.97
N THR A 35 -6.12 13.54 20.71
CA THR A 35 -5.82 14.86 20.22
C THR A 35 -4.37 14.70 19.86
N SER A 36 -4.15 14.22 18.64
CA SER A 36 -2.86 14.24 18.01
C SER A 36 -2.37 15.64 18.27
N ASN A 37 -1.34 15.77 19.12
CA ASN A 37 -0.66 17.03 19.41
C ASN A 37 0.09 17.41 18.13
N ILE A 38 -0.66 17.70 17.07
CA ILE A 38 -0.21 18.27 15.82
C ILE A 38 0.29 19.66 16.23
N PRO A 39 1.60 19.92 16.16
CA PRO A 39 2.13 21.23 16.49
C PRO A 39 1.34 22.30 15.73
N SER A 40 1.04 23.43 16.36
CA SER A 40 0.29 24.52 15.73
C SER A 40 0.93 25.03 14.42
N ASN A 41 2.20 24.71 14.18
CA ASN A 41 2.89 24.91 12.91
C ASN A 41 3.14 23.57 12.18
N SER A 42 2.07 22.83 11.90
CA SER A 42 2.17 21.62 11.09
C SER A 42 0.96 21.39 10.21
N GLU A 43 1.20 20.67 9.11
CA GLU A 43 0.22 20.37 8.08
C GLU A 43 0.28 18.88 7.73
N THR A 44 -0.86 18.27 7.46
CA THR A 44 -0.92 16.89 6.97
C THR A 44 -1.30 16.89 5.50
N ILE A 45 -0.46 16.27 4.67
CA ILE A 45 -0.71 16.03 3.26
C ILE A 45 -1.16 14.57 3.12
N ILE A 46 -2.38 14.37 2.64
CA ILE A 46 -2.94 13.05 2.37
C ILE A 46 -2.81 12.75 0.88
N LEU A 47 -2.13 11.65 0.56
CA LEU A 47 -1.92 11.16 -0.79
C LEU A 47 -2.82 9.96 -1.02
N SER A 48 -3.96 10.20 -1.66
CA SER A 48 -4.90 9.14 -2.03
C SER A 48 -4.56 8.64 -3.43
N LYS A 49 -4.29 7.33 -3.57
CA LYS A 49 -4.01 6.69 -4.86
C LYS A 49 -5.15 5.75 -5.24
N THR A 50 -5.56 5.79 -6.50
CA THR A 50 -6.53 4.85 -7.06
C THR A 50 -5.80 3.76 -7.84
N PHE A 51 -6.07 2.51 -7.47
CA PHE A 51 -5.56 1.33 -8.16
C PHE A 51 -6.56 0.19 -7.99
N LYS A 52 -6.60 -0.72 -8.96
CA LYS A 52 -7.51 -1.86 -8.90
C LYS A 52 -6.92 -2.94 -8.01
N THR A 53 -7.68 -3.40 -7.03
CA THR A 53 -7.26 -4.49 -6.12
C THR A 53 -8.14 -5.72 -6.25
N THR A 54 -7.59 -6.90 -6.00
CA THR A 54 -8.39 -8.13 -5.92
C THR A 54 -7.83 -9.16 -4.93
N ASN A 55 -8.73 -10.05 -4.48
CA ASN A 55 -8.41 -11.26 -3.71
C ASN A 55 -8.58 -12.54 -4.53
N HIS A 56 -8.91 -12.42 -5.82
CA HIS A 56 -9.37 -13.52 -6.66
C HIS A 56 -8.48 -13.68 -7.90
N LEU A 57 -7.94 -14.89 -8.07
CA LEU A 57 -7.13 -15.24 -9.25
C LEU A 57 -7.92 -15.08 -10.56
N SER A 58 -9.24 -15.29 -10.56
CA SER A 58 -10.10 -15.04 -11.73
C SER A 58 -10.04 -13.60 -12.20
N GLU A 59 -10.14 -12.64 -11.28
CA GLU A 59 -10.10 -11.22 -11.59
C GLU A 59 -8.70 -10.81 -12.05
N MET A 60 -7.63 -11.35 -11.44
CA MET A 60 -6.27 -11.13 -11.96
C MET A 60 -6.14 -11.59 -13.42
N VAL A 61 -6.74 -12.73 -13.76
CA VAL A 61 -6.74 -13.24 -15.13
C VAL A 61 -7.58 -12.36 -16.04
N GLU A 62 -8.75 -11.89 -15.60
CA GLU A 62 -9.65 -11.05 -16.39
C GLU A 62 -8.99 -9.72 -16.75
N GLU A 63 -8.40 -9.05 -15.77
CA GLU A 63 -7.78 -7.73 -15.92
C GLU A 63 -6.51 -7.74 -16.75
N ALA A 64 -5.73 -8.82 -16.72
CA ALA A 64 -4.47 -8.87 -17.45
C ALA A 64 -4.70 -9.06 -18.96
N ASP A 65 -4.04 -8.25 -19.78
CA ASP A 65 -3.99 -8.48 -21.22
C ASP A 65 -2.97 -9.59 -21.53
N LEU A 66 -1.88 -9.63 -20.77
CA LEU A 66 -0.78 -10.58 -20.91
C LEU A 66 -0.45 -11.24 -19.56
N ILE A 67 -0.31 -12.56 -19.54
CA ILE A 67 0.09 -13.33 -18.36
C ILE A 67 1.27 -14.20 -18.71
N LEU A 68 2.37 -14.02 -17.98
CA LEU A 68 3.65 -14.67 -18.28
C LEU A 68 4.14 -15.47 -17.09
N LEU A 69 4.73 -16.63 -17.37
CA LEU A 69 5.60 -17.36 -16.47
C LEU A 69 7.05 -17.08 -16.88
N GLY A 70 7.89 -16.71 -15.92
CA GLY A 70 9.27 -16.35 -16.21
C GLY A 70 10.07 -16.05 -14.96
N LYS A 71 11.16 -15.29 -15.15
CA LYS A 71 12.05 -14.87 -14.06
C LYS A 71 12.40 -13.40 -14.20
N TYR A 72 12.40 -12.69 -13.09
CA TYR A 72 13.01 -11.37 -13.06
C TYR A 72 14.53 -11.49 -13.17
N GLY A 73 15.12 -10.56 -13.90
CA GLY A 73 16.53 -10.24 -13.84
C GLY A 73 16.74 -8.93 -13.09
N ASP A 74 17.94 -8.38 -13.24
CA ASP A 74 18.33 -7.16 -12.53
C ASP A 74 17.57 -5.93 -13.07
N LEU A 75 17.58 -4.86 -12.26
CA LEU A 75 17.09 -3.53 -12.65
C LEU A 75 17.76 -3.10 -13.97
N HIS A 76 16.94 -2.83 -14.98
CA HIS A 76 17.41 -2.36 -16.28
C HIS A 76 17.69 -0.86 -16.23
N SER A 77 16.70 -0.08 -15.77
CA SER A 77 16.78 1.37 -15.72
C SER A 77 15.70 1.96 -14.83
N LYS A 78 15.91 3.22 -14.43
CA LYS A 78 14.89 4.06 -13.81
C LYS A 78 14.34 5.03 -14.85
N TRP A 79 13.08 5.42 -14.74
CA TRP A 79 12.47 6.36 -15.69
C TRP A 79 11.40 7.23 -15.01
N ASN A 80 11.16 8.42 -15.56
CA ASN A 80 10.05 9.27 -15.09
C ASN A 80 8.76 8.87 -15.83
N MET A 81 7.80 8.33 -15.08
CA MET A 81 6.50 7.85 -15.56
C MET A 81 5.59 8.98 -16.09
N VAL A 82 5.86 10.24 -15.72
CA VAL A 82 5.07 11.43 -16.13
C VAL A 82 5.50 11.95 -17.51
N ASN A 83 6.75 11.72 -17.91
CA ASN A 83 7.34 12.20 -19.17
C ASN A 83 6.77 11.54 -20.44
N ASN A 84 5.72 10.72 -20.32
CA ASN A 84 5.02 10.13 -21.46
C ASN A 84 3.92 11.04 -22.06
N SER A 85 3.79 12.29 -21.60
CA SER A 85 2.91 13.27 -22.25
C SER A 85 3.72 14.44 -22.80
N SER A 86 3.40 14.87 -24.02
CA SER A 86 3.91 16.11 -24.65
C SER A 86 3.53 17.39 -23.89
N HIS A 87 2.85 17.25 -22.75
CA HIS A 87 2.31 18.30 -21.90
C HIS A 87 2.71 18.12 -20.43
N GLY A 88 3.76 17.34 -20.14
CA GLY A 88 4.22 17.10 -18.78
C GLY A 88 4.39 18.41 -18.01
N ILE A 89 3.69 18.53 -16.89
CA ILE A 89 3.83 19.64 -15.96
C ILE A 89 5.26 19.59 -15.44
N GLN A 90 6.06 20.62 -15.74
CA GLN A 90 7.44 20.71 -15.24
C GLN A 90 7.45 20.57 -13.71
N GLY A 91 8.09 19.51 -13.20
CA GLY A 91 8.32 19.32 -11.77
C GLY A 91 7.68 18.09 -11.13
N GLU A 92 6.79 17.37 -11.85
CA GLU A 92 6.29 16.08 -11.40
C GLU A 92 7.26 14.95 -11.78
N ASP A 93 7.92 14.39 -10.77
CA ASP A 93 8.83 13.25 -10.92
C ASP A 93 8.19 12.02 -10.27
N VAL A 94 7.60 11.14 -11.08
CA VAL A 94 7.18 9.80 -10.64
C VAL A 94 8.20 8.79 -11.15
N GLU A 95 9.01 8.25 -10.24
CA GLU A 95 10.05 7.28 -10.59
C GLU A 95 9.45 5.89 -10.76
N GLY A 96 9.67 5.30 -11.93
CA GLY A 96 9.42 3.89 -12.23
C GLY A 96 10.75 3.14 -12.34
N HIS A 97 10.76 1.90 -11.86
CA HIS A 97 11.85 0.95 -12.01
C HIS A 97 11.49 -0.07 -13.09
N LEU A 98 12.26 -0.11 -14.18
CA LEU A 98 12.11 -1.12 -15.23
C LEU A 98 13.00 -2.31 -14.90
N PHE A 99 12.39 -3.46 -14.66
CA PHE A 99 13.10 -4.72 -14.45
C PHE A 99 13.09 -5.57 -15.71
N ASN A 100 14.20 -6.24 -15.99
CA ASN A 100 14.24 -7.27 -17.02
C ASN A 100 13.37 -8.46 -16.57
N PHE A 101 12.58 -9.02 -17.49
CA PHE A 101 11.84 -10.24 -17.26
C PHE A 101 12.06 -11.23 -18.40
N TYR A 102 12.65 -12.37 -18.07
CA TYR A 102 12.93 -13.46 -19.00
C TYR A 102 11.73 -14.39 -19.09
N VAL A 103 11.07 -14.38 -20.24
CA VAL A 103 9.83 -15.13 -20.49
C VAL A 103 10.16 -16.59 -20.72
N LYS A 104 9.53 -17.47 -19.94
CA LYS A 104 9.60 -18.92 -20.09
C LYS A 104 8.39 -19.46 -20.83
N GLU A 105 7.20 -18.95 -20.51
CA GLU A 105 5.94 -19.40 -21.11
C GLU A 105 4.92 -18.26 -21.05
N ILE A 106 4.17 -18.09 -22.14
CA ILE A 106 3.02 -17.19 -22.21
C ILE A 106 1.77 -18.00 -21.84
N LEU A 107 1.04 -17.56 -20.81
CA LEU A 107 -0.15 -18.25 -20.30
C LEU A 107 -1.44 -17.65 -20.86
N LYS A 108 -1.43 -16.34 -21.18
CA LYS A 108 -2.51 -15.56 -21.80
C LYS A 108 -1.89 -14.38 -22.56
N GLY A 109 -2.48 -13.97 -23.67
CA GLY A 109 -2.09 -12.79 -24.43
C GLY A 109 -1.28 -13.10 -25.68
N ASP A 110 -0.91 -12.06 -26.40
CA ASP A 110 -0.15 -12.16 -27.65
C ASP A 110 1.30 -12.57 -27.42
N SER A 111 1.95 -13.00 -28.50
CA SER A 111 3.37 -13.36 -28.47
C SER A 111 4.23 -12.14 -28.16
N VAL A 112 5.16 -12.29 -27.23
CA VAL A 112 6.14 -11.27 -26.87
C VAL A 112 7.55 -11.82 -27.04
N GLU A 113 8.55 -10.92 -27.01
CA GLU A 113 9.95 -11.32 -26.98
C GLU A 113 10.26 -12.19 -25.75
N ASN A 114 11.32 -12.98 -25.84
CA ASN A 114 11.80 -13.82 -24.74
C ASN A 114 12.32 -13.00 -23.54
N LYS A 115 12.46 -11.69 -23.70
CA LYS A 115 12.86 -10.74 -22.69
C LYS A 115 12.00 -9.48 -22.83
N ILE A 116 11.34 -9.07 -21.77
CA ILE A 116 10.55 -7.83 -21.72
C ILE A 116 10.98 -6.96 -20.55
N LEU A 117 10.52 -5.71 -20.54
CA LEU A 117 10.66 -4.80 -19.40
C LEU A 117 9.32 -4.69 -18.68
N ILE A 118 9.34 -4.85 -17.36
CA ILE A 118 8.16 -4.67 -16.49
C ILE A 118 8.42 -3.48 -15.58
N ASN A 119 7.52 -2.51 -15.62
CA ASN A 119 7.57 -1.33 -14.78
C ASN A 119 7.04 -1.60 -13.37
N HIS A 120 7.76 -1.09 -12.37
CA HIS A 120 7.34 -1.03 -10.98
C HIS A 120 7.37 0.43 -10.55
N ARG A 121 6.20 1.01 -10.18
CA ARG A 121 6.17 2.37 -9.64
C ARG A 121 6.92 2.39 -8.31
N TYR A 122 7.94 3.22 -8.20
CA TYR A 122 8.86 3.22 -7.07
C TYR A 122 8.62 4.38 -6.11
N SER A 123 8.56 5.61 -6.62
CA SER A 123 8.35 6.79 -5.78
C SER A 123 7.77 7.96 -6.57
N GLU A 124 7.33 8.99 -5.86
CA GLU A 124 6.99 10.28 -6.43
C GLU A 124 7.64 11.41 -5.62
N THR A 125 8.03 12.48 -6.30
CA THR A 125 8.58 13.66 -5.65
C THR A 125 7.47 14.64 -5.33
N LEU A 126 7.35 15.00 -4.06
CA LEU A 126 6.47 16.08 -3.60
C LEU A 126 7.29 17.35 -3.42
N VAL A 127 6.75 18.49 -3.83
CA VAL A 127 7.31 19.80 -3.53
C VAL A 127 6.52 20.38 -2.37
N LEU A 128 7.14 20.42 -1.20
CA LEU A 128 6.57 21.06 -0.02
C LEU A 128 6.89 22.54 -0.03
N GLU A 129 5.93 23.38 0.32
CA GLU A 129 6.08 24.82 0.33
C GLU A 129 5.69 25.42 1.69
N GLU A 130 6.61 26.21 2.26
CA GLU A 130 6.29 27.15 3.34
C GLU A 130 6.50 28.57 2.83
N SER A 131 5.46 29.38 2.90
CA SER A 131 5.49 30.78 2.49
C SER A 131 5.01 31.69 3.61
N ASN A 132 5.31 32.98 3.51
CA ASN A 132 4.76 33.99 4.41
C ASN A 132 3.46 34.62 3.89
N GLU A 133 2.74 33.87 3.05
CA GLU A 133 1.39 34.22 2.63
C GLU A 133 0.45 34.26 3.83
N VAL A 134 -0.47 35.22 3.83
CA VAL A 134 -1.52 35.30 4.84
C VAL A 134 -2.83 34.97 4.15
N THR A 135 -3.43 33.86 4.55
CA THR A 135 -4.77 33.45 4.12
C THR A 135 -5.78 33.68 5.25
N ASP A 136 -7.05 33.90 4.89
CA ASP A 136 -8.15 33.80 5.85
C ASP A 136 -8.54 32.34 6.11
N ASP A 137 -9.52 32.12 7.00
CA ASP A 137 -10.03 30.78 7.36
C ASP A 137 -10.66 30.03 6.17
N ASN A 138 -10.99 30.73 5.07
CA ASN A 138 -11.55 30.15 3.86
C ASN A 138 -10.47 29.89 2.78
N GLY A 139 -9.20 30.13 3.08
CA GLY A 139 -8.09 29.99 2.15
C GLY A 139 -7.95 31.13 1.15
N ILE A 140 -8.63 32.27 1.35
CA ILE A 140 -8.48 33.45 0.50
C ILE A 140 -7.19 34.17 0.88
N ILE A 141 -6.35 34.45 -0.12
CA ILE A 141 -5.09 35.17 0.04
C ILE A 141 -5.38 36.64 0.40
N LEU A 142 -5.15 36.99 1.66
CA LEU A 142 -5.22 38.37 2.17
C LEU A 142 -3.94 39.15 1.86
N LYS A 143 -2.80 38.45 1.83
CA LYS A 143 -1.49 39.02 1.48
C LYS A 143 -0.63 37.96 0.81
N GLY A 144 -0.24 38.21 -0.44
CA GLY A 144 0.61 37.28 -1.21
C GLY A 144 1.99 37.08 -0.60
N ALA A 145 2.58 35.91 -0.88
CA ALA A 145 3.91 35.54 -0.41
C ALA A 145 4.99 36.50 -0.94
N THR A 146 5.88 36.92 -0.04
CA THR A 146 7.13 37.65 -0.39
C THR A 146 8.38 36.77 -0.23
N LYS A 147 8.23 35.65 0.47
CA LYS A 147 9.25 34.62 0.70
C LYS A 147 8.58 33.28 0.57
N VAL A 148 9.18 32.42 -0.24
CA VAL A 148 8.74 31.05 -0.49
C VAL A 148 9.93 30.14 -0.24
N PHE A 149 9.75 29.13 0.59
CA PHE A 149 10.73 28.09 0.85
C PHE A 149 10.16 26.76 0.38
N THR A 150 10.87 26.12 -0.54
CA THR A 150 10.46 24.82 -1.05
C THR A 150 11.43 23.73 -0.62
N LYS A 151 10.90 22.51 -0.48
CA LYS A 151 11.70 21.31 -0.26
C LYS A 151 11.11 20.17 -1.08
N LYS A 152 11.94 19.55 -1.91
CA LYS A 152 11.60 18.29 -2.57
C LYS A 152 11.73 17.15 -1.57
N VAL A 153 10.71 16.30 -1.48
CA VAL A 153 10.72 15.09 -0.66
C VAL A 153 10.29 13.90 -1.50
N GLU A 154 10.92 12.75 -1.27
CA GLU A 154 10.57 11.50 -1.93
C GLU A 154 9.48 10.79 -1.12
N ASN A 155 8.33 10.55 -1.75
CA ASN A 155 7.31 9.64 -1.25
C ASN A 155 7.45 8.29 -1.95
N LYS A 156 7.96 7.28 -1.23
CA LYS A 156 8.03 5.92 -1.75
C LYS A 156 6.62 5.35 -1.96
N ASP A 157 6.43 4.64 -3.05
CA ASP A 157 5.16 3.99 -3.33
C ASP A 157 4.94 2.87 -2.30
N PRO A 158 3.83 2.89 -1.54
CA PRO A 158 3.56 1.87 -0.55
C PRO A 158 3.34 0.47 -1.14
N LEU A 159 3.03 0.37 -2.44
CA LEU A 159 2.87 -0.89 -3.15
C LEU A 159 4.18 -1.40 -3.77
N TYR A 160 5.27 -0.63 -3.68
CA TYR A 160 6.54 -1.03 -4.28
C TYR A 160 7.08 -2.32 -3.63
N ILE A 161 7.31 -3.32 -4.45
CA ILE A 161 8.00 -4.55 -4.09
C ILE A 161 9.09 -4.79 -5.13
N GLU A 162 10.33 -4.71 -4.71
CA GLU A 162 11.46 -5.08 -5.56
C GLU A 162 11.44 -6.61 -5.80
N PRO A 163 11.40 -7.07 -7.07
CA PRO A 163 11.39 -8.49 -7.36
C PRO A 163 12.76 -9.13 -7.09
N GLN A 164 12.76 -10.39 -6.68
CA GLN A 164 13.99 -11.14 -6.45
C GLN A 164 14.49 -11.73 -7.78
N SER A 165 15.71 -11.34 -8.16
CA SER A 165 16.37 -11.79 -9.39
C SER A 165 16.56 -13.32 -9.36
N GLY A 166 16.24 -13.98 -10.47
CA GLY A 166 16.43 -15.43 -10.65
C GLY A 166 15.28 -16.33 -10.17
N ASP A 167 14.35 -15.80 -9.37
CA ASP A 167 13.18 -16.55 -8.91
C ASP A 167 12.09 -16.65 -9.98
N ILE A 168 11.25 -17.68 -9.85
CA ILE A 168 10.18 -17.96 -10.81
C ILE A 168 8.93 -17.17 -10.40
N TYR A 169 8.33 -16.49 -11.37
CA TYR A 169 7.12 -15.72 -11.18
C TYR A 169 6.08 -16.02 -12.25
N ILE A 170 4.80 -15.94 -11.86
CA ILE A 170 3.72 -15.57 -12.77
C ILE A 170 3.42 -14.09 -12.58
N VAL A 171 3.37 -13.33 -13.67
CA VAL A 171 3.07 -11.89 -13.69
C VAL A 171 1.83 -11.59 -14.53
N PHE A 172 1.01 -10.66 -14.05
CA PHE A 172 -0.26 -10.24 -14.66
C PHE A 172 -0.15 -8.80 -15.16
N LEU A 173 -0.10 -8.63 -16.47
CA LEU A 173 0.35 -7.39 -17.10
C LEU A 173 -0.72 -6.77 -17.99
N LYS A 174 -0.73 -5.44 -18.02
CA LYS A 174 -1.38 -4.64 -19.06
C LYS A 174 -0.38 -4.29 -20.14
N GLU A 175 -0.82 -4.39 -21.38
CA GLU A 175 -0.01 -3.97 -22.51
C GLU A 175 0.00 -2.45 -22.62
N ASN A 176 1.18 -1.86 -22.79
CA ASN A 176 1.32 -0.49 -23.24
C ASN A 176 2.23 -0.44 -24.47
N SER A 177 1.63 -0.71 -25.63
CA SER A 177 2.32 -0.82 -26.92
C SER A 177 3.07 0.45 -27.34
N LYS A 178 2.87 1.58 -26.67
CA LYS A 178 3.53 2.86 -27.00
C LYS A 178 4.89 3.07 -26.33
N LEU A 179 5.19 2.34 -25.26
CA LEU A 179 6.32 2.64 -24.38
C LEU A 179 7.42 1.57 -24.36
N GLY A 180 7.24 0.46 -25.07
CA GLY A 180 8.21 -0.63 -25.13
C GLY A 180 8.41 -1.38 -23.80
N HIS A 181 7.48 -1.22 -22.85
CA HIS A 181 7.47 -1.92 -21.57
C HIS A 181 6.04 -2.15 -21.06
N PHE A 182 5.90 -3.06 -20.10
CA PHE A 182 4.62 -3.51 -19.56
C PHE A 182 4.36 -2.95 -18.16
N TYR A 183 3.09 -2.87 -17.80
CA TYR A 183 2.63 -2.41 -16.48
C TYR A 183 1.91 -3.52 -15.72
N PRO A 184 1.93 -3.47 -14.38
CA PRO A 184 1.00 -4.23 -13.56
C PRO A 184 -0.43 -4.02 -14.01
N ALA A 185 -1.22 -5.09 -14.14
CA ALA A 185 -2.63 -4.96 -14.50
C ALA A 185 -3.52 -4.52 -13.33
N LEU A 186 -3.11 -4.88 -12.12
CA LEU A 186 -3.83 -4.67 -10.86
C LEU A 186 -2.90 -4.97 -9.69
N GLU A 187 -3.36 -4.79 -8.46
CA GLU A 187 -2.67 -5.21 -7.23
C GLU A 187 -3.44 -6.37 -6.57
N PRO A 188 -2.83 -7.54 -6.31
CA PRO A 188 -1.47 -7.95 -6.68
C PRO A 188 -1.36 -8.29 -8.17
N PHE A 189 -0.15 -8.18 -8.73
CA PHE A 189 0.15 -8.67 -10.09
C PHE A 189 1.25 -9.73 -10.14
N MET A 190 1.83 -10.12 -9.01
CA MET A 190 2.96 -11.07 -8.98
C MET A 190 2.69 -12.24 -8.05
N ILE A 191 2.99 -13.44 -8.54
CA ILE A 191 3.02 -14.67 -7.75
C ILE A 191 4.41 -15.28 -7.90
N GLN A 192 5.19 -15.32 -6.81
CA GLN A 192 6.49 -15.99 -6.77
C GLN A 192 6.31 -17.48 -6.48
N PHE A 193 7.23 -18.32 -6.96
CA PHE A 193 7.23 -19.76 -6.69
C PHE A 193 8.53 -20.21 -6.01
N ASP A 194 8.39 -20.98 -4.93
CA ASP A 194 9.54 -21.61 -4.26
C ASP A 194 10.13 -22.77 -5.07
N ILE A 195 11.22 -23.34 -4.57
CA ILE A 195 11.88 -24.52 -5.18
C ILE A 195 10.97 -25.76 -5.27
N ARG A 196 9.88 -25.83 -4.49
CA ARG A 196 8.86 -26.90 -4.52
C ARG A 196 7.65 -26.51 -5.38
N SER A 197 7.78 -25.42 -6.14
CA SER A 197 6.74 -24.84 -7.00
C SER A 197 5.46 -24.49 -6.25
N VAL A 198 5.61 -24.01 -5.01
CA VAL A 198 4.52 -23.49 -4.17
C VAL A 198 4.44 -21.97 -4.33
N ALA A 199 3.22 -21.47 -4.52
CA ALA A 199 2.94 -20.07 -4.74
C ALA A 199 3.11 -19.22 -3.47
N HIS A 200 3.63 -18.01 -3.68
CA HIS A 200 3.70 -16.91 -2.72
C HIS A 200 3.19 -15.65 -3.41
N LEU A 201 1.97 -15.23 -3.08
CA LEU A 201 1.39 -13.97 -3.55
C LEU A 201 2.24 -12.80 -3.04
N LYS A 202 2.54 -11.85 -3.91
CA LYS A 202 3.33 -10.66 -3.55
C LYS A 202 2.43 -9.43 -3.55
N SER A 203 2.25 -8.87 -2.36
CA SER A 203 1.62 -7.57 -2.14
C SER A 203 1.96 -7.05 -0.75
N ASN A 204 2.15 -5.74 -0.64
CA ASN A 204 2.30 -5.06 0.65
C ASN A 204 0.95 -4.85 1.34
N LEU A 205 -0.17 -5.17 0.66
CA LEU A 205 -1.51 -5.03 1.19
C LEU A 205 -2.06 -6.32 1.83
N ILE A 206 -1.29 -7.41 1.83
CA ILE A 206 -1.67 -8.64 2.53
C ILE A 206 -1.73 -8.33 4.03
N ASP A 207 -2.88 -8.57 4.63
CA ASP A 207 -3.14 -8.27 6.05
C ASP A 207 -2.83 -6.81 6.43
N TRP A 208 -3.08 -5.87 5.48
CA TRP A 208 -2.88 -4.45 5.70
C TRP A 208 -3.75 -3.93 6.84
N ASP A 209 -3.09 -3.42 7.88
CA ASP A 209 -3.72 -2.73 8.99
C ASP A 209 -3.53 -1.21 8.83
N LYS A 210 -4.62 -0.53 8.45
CA LYS A 210 -4.67 0.91 8.24
C LYS A 210 -4.21 1.73 9.46
N ASN A 211 -4.37 1.20 10.67
CA ASN A 211 -3.98 1.89 11.91
C ASN A 211 -2.50 1.67 12.25
N LYS A 212 -1.93 0.54 11.85
CA LYS A 212 -0.52 0.19 12.10
C LYS A 212 0.43 0.74 11.04
N TYR A 213 -0.01 0.88 9.80
CA TYR A 213 0.84 1.19 8.65
C TYR A 213 0.49 2.49 7.93
N LYS A 214 -0.08 3.49 8.63
CA LYS A 214 -0.02 4.86 8.11
C LYS A 214 1.44 5.18 7.81
N TYR A 215 1.81 5.20 6.53
CA TYR A 215 3.14 5.65 6.11
C TYR A 215 3.16 7.16 6.33
N LYS A 216 3.38 7.52 7.59
CA LYS A 216 3.50 8.88 8.06
C LYS A 216 4.98 9.14 8.22
N TYR A 217 5.51 10.02 7.38
CA TYR A 217 6.85 10.53 7.59
C TYR A 217 6.82 12.05 7.68
N GLU A 218 7.75 12.56 8.47
CA GLU A 218 7.83 13.97 8.80
C GLU A 218 8.85 14.64 7.89
N ALA A 219 8.44 15.76 7.30
CA ALA A 219 9.32 16.62 6.54
C ALA A 219 9.23 18.04 7.08
N LYS A 220 10.36 18.56 7.56
CA LYS A 220 10.46 19.96 7.96
C LYS A 220 10.90 20.83 6.78
N VAL A 221 10.12 21.87 6.51
CA VAL A 221 10.51 23.06 5.73
C VAL A 221 10.54 24.18 6.76
N LYS A 222 11.62 24.98 6.79
CA LYS A 222 11.84 26.04 7.80
C LYS A 222 11.30 25.72 9.20
N GLU A 223 10.17 26.30 9.60
CA GLU A 223 9.58 26.09 10.92
C GLU A 223 8.38 25.14 10.87
N LYS A 224 7.79 24.94 9.68
CA LYS A 224 6.61 24.10 9.46
C LYS A 224 6.97 22.62 9.32
N ILE A 225 6.22 21.78 10.02
CA ILE A 225 6.32 20.33 9.91
C ILE A 225 5.21 19.83 8.99
N PHE A 226 5.58 19.08 7.96
CA PHE A 226 4.64 18.38 7.09
C PHE A 226 4.60 16.90 7.47
N TYR A 227 3.40 16.40 7.70
CA TYR A 227 3.11 14.99 7.85
C TYR A 227 2.56 14.45 6.54
N ILE A 228 3.28 13.56 5.89
CA ILE A 228 2.85 13.00 4.60
C ILE A 228 2.27 11.62 4.86
N GLU A 229 1.01 11.39 4.48
CA GLU A 229 0.29 10.14 4.70
C GLU A 229 -0.17 9.57 3.35
N ASN A 230 0.20 8.31 3.04
CA ASN A 230 -0.39 7.59 1.92
C ASN A 230 -1.69 6.93 2.37
N GLU A 231 -2.81 7.33 1.77
CA GLU A 231 -4.10 6.72 2.04
C GLU A 231 -4.32 5.52 1.12
N ILE A 232 -4.39 4.34 1.75
CA ILE A 232 -4.77 3.08 1.10
C ILE A 232 -5.99 2.53 1.81
N ASP A 233 -7.10 2.45 1.08
CA ASP A 233 -8.39 1.94 1.58
C ASP A 233 -8.69 0.55 1.04
N SER A 234 -7.67 -0.30 0.97
CA SER A 234 -7.79 -1.67 0.45
C SER A 234 -6.88 -2.61 1.22
N THR A 235 -7.39 -3.82 1.48
CA THR A 235 -6.65 -4.91 2.10
C THR A 235 -6.81 -6.15 1.23
N ILE A 236 -5.73 -6.93 1.11
CA ILE A 236 -5.73 -8.17 0.34
C ILE A 236 -5.78 -9.35 1.29
N LYS A 237 -6.76 -10.23 1.06
CA LYS A 237 -6.81 -11.56 1.68
C LYS A 237 -6.14 -12.57 0.76
N ASP A 238 -5.01 -13.10 1.19
CA ASP A 238 -4.26 -14.06 0.40
C ASP A 238 -4.93 -15.45 0.40
N ASN A 239 -5.60 -15.77 -0.71
CA ASN A 239 -6.17 -17.10 -0.99
C ASN A 239 -5.40 -17.84 -2.10
N ILE A 240 -4.23 -17.33 -2.49
CA ILE A 240 -3.45 -17.80 -3.65
C ILE A 240 -2.18 -18.52 -3.18
N SER A 241 -1.51 -18.01 -2.15
CA SER A 241 -0.33 -18.66 -1.57
C SER A 241 -0.63 -20.10 -1.12
N GLY A 242 0.38 -20.95 -1.23
CA GLY A 242 0.27 -22.38 -0.92
C GLY A 242 -0.20 -23.26 -2.08
N LYS A 243 -0.81 -22.69 -3.13
CA LYS A 243 -1.19 -23.43 -4.35
C LYS A 243 0.04 -23.89 -5.13
N LYS A 244 -0.08 -24.98 -5.90
CA LYS A 244 1.00 -25.42 -6.79
C LYS A 244 1.00 -24.61 -8.09
N LEU A 245 2.18 -24.42 -8.67
CA LEU A 245 2.36 -23.79 -9.99
C LEU A 245 1.46 -24.41 -11.05
N LYS A 246 1.37 -25.74 -11.08
CA LYS A 246 0.52 -26.45 -12.04
C LYS A 246 -0.94 -26.03 -11.90
N ASP A 247 -1.48 -25.99 -10.69
CA ASP A 247 -2.88 -25.64 -10.44
C ASP A 247 -3.19 -24.22 -10.88
N ILE A 248 -2.27 -23.27 -10.60
CA ILE A 248 -2.42 -21.88 -11.04
C ILE A 248 -2.39 -21.79 -12.57
N LYS A 249 -1.43 -22.46 -13.23
CA LYS A 249 -1.36 -22.48 -14.70
C LYS A 249 -2.61 -23.07 -15.34
N ASP A 250 -3.08 -24.20 -14.82
CA ASP A 250 -4.27 -24.88 -15.33
C ASP A 250 -5.52 -24.00 -15.15
N PHE A 251 -5.60 -23.27 -14.04
CA PHE A 251 -6.64 -22.27 -13.82
C PHE A 251 -6.56 -21.12 -14.84
N VAL A 252 -5.39 -20.48 -15.00
CA VAL A 252 -5.21 -19.35 -15.92
C VAL A 252 -5.60 -19.75 -17.35
N LYS A 253 -5.12 -20.91 -17.83
CA LYS A 253 -5.41 -21.38 -19.19
C LYS A 253 -6.90 -21.62 -19.41
N ARG A 254 -7.57 -22.26 -18.46
CA ARG A 254 -9.01 -22.52 -18.53
C ARG A 254 -9.84 -21.24 -18.53
N THR A 255 -9.51 -20.30 -17.65
CA THR A 255 -10.23 -19.02 -17.55
C THR A 255 -10.00 -18.16 -18.79
N SER A 256 -8.81 -18.22 -19.40
CA SER A 256 -8.48 -17.43 -20.61
C SER A 256 -9.22 -17.89 -21.87
N THR A 257 -9.72 -19.13 -21.89
CA THR A 257 -10.49 -19.68 -23.02
C THR A 257 -11.99 -19.41 -22.96
N ILE A 258 -12.51 -18.93 -21.83
CA ILE A 258 -13.92 -18.57 -21.68
C ILE A 258 -14.07 -17.12 -22.14
N LYS A 259 -14.38 -16.93 -23.43
CA LYS A 259 -14.83 -15.66 -24.01
C LYS A 259 -16.08 -15.91 -24.84
#